data_AF-A0A7S2W2K5-F1
#
_entry.id   AF-A0A7S2W2K5-F1
#
_cell.length_a   1.000
_cell.length_b   1.000
_cell.length_c   1.000
_cell.angle_alpha   90.00
_cell.angle_beta   90.00
_cell.angle_gamma   90.00
#
_symmetry.space_group_name_H-M   'P 1'
#
loop_
_entity.id
_entity.type
_entity.pdbx_description
1 polymer ?
#
loop_
_entity_poly.entity_id
_entity_poly.type
_entity_poly.pdbx_seq_one_letter_code
_entity_poly.pdbx_strand_id
1 'polypeptide(L)'
;MDDSSEGDGESKLDGQADNKIEVDNKKNGRDVQVGNNSSNHEIKEEDREVEKNIKQEEESDNKKTTKGEKSEKRPVKNWPLCDIKEPHDNDVLYGRGGGTNHHVGNKRYRLMVEERKVHYVNSKRLDKPLVALDIIRNWRAQDPPGRFLKLIDSTGLWHDVGDKKAREKTSQALREKAPLLRQQQKEEEVVIIEDEDQGASPIKLKTRFNVPGK
;
A
#
# COMPACT_ATOMS: atom_id res chain seq x y z
N MET A 1 -22.80 -64.45 -17.67
CA MET A 1 -22.08 -64.52 -16.38
C MET A 1 -20.69 -65.01 -16.73
N ASP A 2 -19.70 -64.45 -16.05
CA ASP A 2 -18.24 -64.65 -16.19
C ASP A 2 -17.48 -63.55 -16.95
N ASP A 3 -16.38 -63.15 -16.30
CA ASP A 3 -15.21 -62.34 -16.70
C ASP A 3 -15.36 -60.80 -16.62
N SER A 4 -14.50 -59.99 -15.98
CA SER A 4 -13.09 -60.13 -15.57
C SER A 4 -12.81 -59.19 -14.36
N SER A 5 -12.19 -59.67 -13.27
CA SER A 5 -10.79 -59.45 -12.85
C SER A 5 -10.39 -58.03 -12.41
N GLU A 6 -10.21 -57.82 -11.11
CA GLU A 6 -9.18 -56.93 -10.54
C GLU A 6 -8.54 -57.63 -9.34
N GLY A 7 -7.23 -57.79 -9.41
CA GLY A 7 -6.36 -58.18 -8.30
C GLY A 7 -5.45 -57.02 -7.94
N ASP A 8 -5.01 -57.01 -6.68
CA ASP A 8 -3.76 -56.48 -6.11
C ASP A 8 -3.99 -56.54 -4.59
N GLY A 9 -3.15 -57.12 -3.73
CA GLY A 9 -1.70 -57.25 -3.74
C GLY A 9 -1.22 -56.73 -2.37
N GLU A 10 -0.84 -57.65 -1.49
CA GLU A 10 -0.43 -57.44 -0.09
C GLU A 10 0.80 -56.52 0.09
N SER A 11 0.90 -55.82 1.25
CA SER A 11 1.93 -56.08 2.29
C SER A 11 1.97 -55.03 3.41
N LYS A 12 1.75 -55.47 4.67
CA LYS A 12 2.61 -55.38 5.89
C LYS A 12 3.65 -54.23 5.98
N LEU A 13 3.94 -53.56 7.10
CA LEU A 13 4.08 -53.96 8.52
C LEU A 13 4.46 -52.72 9.39
N ASP A 14 4.44 -52.87 10.73
CA ASP A 14 5.11 -52.09 11.80
C ASP A 14 4.53 -50.70 12.14
N GLY A 15 4.37 -50.24 13.40
CA GLY A 15 4.89 -50.65 14.69
C GLY A 15 5.21 -49.38 15.52
N GLN A 16 4.96 -49.45 16.83
CA GLN A 16 5.40 -48.55 17.92
C GLN A 16 4.56 -47.33 18.35
N ALA A 17 4.38 -47.32 19.67
CA ALA A 17 3.72 -46.37 20.55
C ALA A 17 4.48 -45.03 20.69
N ASP A 18 3.82 -44.00 21.22
CA ASP A 18 4.36 -43.25 22.37
C ASP A 18 3.36 -42.24 22.98
N ASN A 19 3.13 -42.47 24.28
CA ASN A 19 3.08 -41.52 25.39
C ASN A 19 2.27 -40.21 25.31
N LYS A 20 1.13 -40.31 26.01
CA LYS A 20 0.40 -39.26 26.73
C LYS A 20 1.34 -38.49 27.68
N ILE A 21 1.55 -37.20 27.42
CA ILE A 21 2.10 -36.26 28.41
C ILE A 21 1.06 -35.16 28.65
N GLU A 22 0.44 -35.28 29.82
CA GLU A 22 -0.32 -34.28 30.53
C GLU A 22 0.67 -33.26 31.09
N VAL A 23 0.53 -31.97 30.75
CA VAL A 23 1.29 -30.90 31.40
C VAL A 23 0.32 -29.86 31.96
N ASP A 24 0.32 -29.83 33.28
CA ASP A 24 -0.24 -28.87 34.21
C ASP A 24 -0.18 -27.41 33.72
N ASN A 25 -1.35 -26.79 33.50
CA ASN A 25 -1.45 -25.35 33.40
C ASN A 25 -1.64 -24.74 34.80
N LYS A 26 -0.54 -24.70 35.54
CA LYS A 26 -0.48 -24.11 36.88
C LYS A 26 -0.53 -22.59 36.78
N LYS A 27 -1.61 -22.02 37.33
CA LYS A 27 -1.76 -20.60 37.67
C LYS A 27 -0.50 -20.08 38.36
N ASN A 28 0.03 -18.96 37.89
CA ASN A 28 0.74 -18.00 38.72
C ASN A 28 0.59 -16.60 38.10
N GLY A 29 -0.09 -15.74 38.84
CA GLY A 29 -0.30 -14.35 38.48
C GLY A 29 0.99 -13.54 38.47
N ARG A 30 0.96 -12.46 37.69
CA ARG A 30 1.64 -11.22 37.99
C ARG A 30 0.86 -10.11 37.28
N ASP A 31 0.21 -9.28 38.08
CA ASP A 31 -0.37 -8.01 37.66
C ASP A 31 0.72 -7.17 36.98
N VAL A 32 0.59 -6.99 35.67
CA VAL A 32 1.24 -5.88 34.97
C VAL A 32 0.12 -4.97 34.52
N GLN A 33 -0.12 -3.94 35.31
CA GLN A 33 -0.98 -2.83 34.96
C GLN A 33 -0.29 -2.06 33.82
N VAL A 34 -0.49 -2.48 32.58
CA VAL A 34 -0.07 -1.72 31.40
C VAL A 34 -1.08 -0.60 31.19
N GLY A 35 -0.77 0.58 31.71
CA GLY A 35 -1.47 1.81 31.36
C GLY A 35 -1.20 2.17 29.89
N ASN A 36 -2.05 1.69 28.97
CA ASN A 36 -2.02 2.05 27.54
C ASN A 36 -3.42 2.45 27.02
N ASN A 37 -4.19 3.18 27.82
CA ASN A 37 -5.51 3.66 27.40
C ASN A 37 -5.48 5.05 26.75
N SER A 38 -4.43 5.86 26.97
CA SER A 38 -4.33 7.21 26.38
C SER A 38 -3.99 7.16 24.89
N SER A 39 -2.98 6.36 24.51
CA SER A 39 -2.49 6.29 23.14
C SER A 39 -3.51 5.71 22.15
N ASN A 40 -4.36 4.78 22.61
CA ASN A 40 -5.44 4.24 21.78
C ASN A 40 -6.60 5.24 21.58
N HIS A 41 -6.79 6.19 22.50
CA HIS A 41 -7.77 7.26 22.34
C HIS A 41 -7.25 8.33 21.37
N GLU A 42 -5.98 8.74 21.55
CA GLU A 42 -5.32 9.71 20.68
C GLU A 42 -5.31 9.23 19.23
N ILE A 43 -4.87 7.99 18.95
CA ILE A 43 -4.88 7.41 17.58
C ILE A 43 -6.28 7.43 16.94
N LYS A 44 -7.34 7.15 17.72
CA LYS A 44 -8.73 7.15 17.21
C LYS A 44 -9.24 8.55 16.89
N GLU A 45 -8.86 9.56 17.65
CA GLU A 45 -9.20 10.96 17.33
C GLU A 45 -8.43 11.45 16.10
N GLU A 46 -7.16 11.08 16.05
CA GLU A 46 -6.24 11.35 14.96
C GLU A 46 -6.66 10.72 13.62
N ASP A 47 -7.28 9.53 13.63
CA ASP A 47 -7.86 8.91 12.42
C ASP A 47 -9.17 9.59 11.98
N ARG A 48 -10.00 10.02 12.94
CA ARG A 48 -11.22 10.81 12.64
C ARG A 48 -10.88 12.16 12.03
N GLU A 49 -9.80 12.79 12.49
CA GLU A 49 -9.32 14.06 11.94
C GLU A 49 -8.82 13.90 10.50
N VAL A 50 -8.09 12.83 10.20
CA VAL A 50 -7.68 12.49 8.82
C VAL A 50 -8.90 12.38 7.90
N GLU A 51 -9.93 11.63 8.30
CA GLU A 51 -11.14 11.49 7.48
C GLU A 51 -11.89 12.81 7.29
N LYS A 52 -11.94 13.67 8.32
CA LYS A 52 -12.55 15.00 8.22
C LYS A 52 -11.78 15.89 7.25
N ASN A 53 -10.45 15.93 7.35
CA ASN A 53 -9.61 16.74 6.47
C ASN A 53 -9.73 16.30 5.01
N ILE A 54 -9.77 14.99 4.74
CA ILE A 54 -10.01 14.44 3.39
C ILE A 54 -11.37 14.90 2.85
N LYS A 55 -12.44 14.78 3.65
CA LYS A 55 -13.79 15.20 3.22
C LYS A 55 -13.87 16.70 2.97
N GLN A 56 -13.23 17.52 3.81
CA GLN A 56 -13.15 18.96 3.61
C GLN A 56 -12.39 19.34 2.33
N GLU A 57 -11.28 18.66 2.04
CA GLU A 57 -10.55 18.83 0.78
C GLU A 57 -11.42 18.45 -0.43
N GLU A 58 -12.08 17.29 -0.40
CA GLU A 58 -13.00 16.83 -1.46
C GLU A 58 -14.18 17.80 -1.69
N GLU A 59 -14.75 18.37 -0.62
CA GLU A 59 -15.83 19.36 -0.70
C GLU A 59 -15.35 20.74 -1.18
N SER A 60 -14.15 21.16 -0.79
CA SER A 60 -13.56 22.44 -1.19
C SER A 60 -13.26 22.48 -2.69
N ASP A 61 -12.80 21.36 -3.26
CA ASP A 61 -12.55 21.22 -4.70
C ASP A 61 -13.85 21.28 -5.49
N ASN A 62 -14.91 20.66 -4.99
CA ASN A 62 -16.22 20.70 -5.64
C ASN A 62 -16.76 22.14 -5.70
N LYS A 63 -16.48 22.98 -4.70
CA LYS A 63 -16.87 24.39 -4.67
C LYS A 63 -15.99 25.30 -5.55
N LYS A 64 -14.69 25.00 -5.71
CA LYS A 64 -13.74 25.78 -6.52
C LYS A 64 -14.07 25.78 -8.02
N THR A 65 -14.81 24.78 -8.51
CA THR A 65 -15.32 24.74 -9.90
C THR A 65 -16.38 25.82 -10.22
N THR A 66 -16.89 26.55 -9.23
CA THR A 66 -18.00 27.51 -9.40
C THR A 66 -17.65 28.99 -9.30
N LYS A 67 -16.38 29.38 -9.04
CA LYS A 67 -16.00 30.81 -9.03
C LYS A 67 -14.65 31.08 -9.73
N GLY A 68 -14.77 31.58 -10.97
CA GLY A 68 -13.89 32.60 -11.52
C GLY A 68 -12.50 32.17 -12.00
N GLU A 69 -12.41 31.65 -13.24
CA GLU A 69 -11.39 32.00 -14.24
C GLU A 69 -11.77 31.35 -15.59
N LYS A 70 -11.75 32.11 -16.68
CA LYS A 70 -12.09 31.65 -18.03
C LYS A 70 -10.90 30.84 -18.59
N SER A 71 -10.87 29.54 -18.32
CA SER A 71 -10.12 28.58 -19.14
C SER A 71 -11.13 27.62 -19.79
N GLU A 72 -10.88 27.26 -21.04
CA GLU A 72 -11.77 26.44 -21.89
C GLU A 72 -12.23 25.19 -21.12
N LYS A 73 -13.50 25.18 -20.70
CA LYS A 73 -14.03 24.15 -19.81
C LYS A 73 -14.11 22.82 -20.55
N ARG A 74 -13.10 21.96 -20.35
CA ARG A 74 -13.23 20.52 -20.58
C ARG A 74 -14.46 20.06 -19.79
N PRO A 75 -15.35 19.24 -20.37
CA PRO A 75 -16.55 18.79 -19.68
C PRO A 75 -16.13 18.09 -18.38
N VAL A 76 -16.70 18.54 -17.25
CA VAL A 76 -16.48 17.94 -15.93
C VAL A 76 -17.04 16.52 -16.03
N LYS A 77 -16.17 15.54 -16.18
CA LYS A 77 -16.63 14.17 -16.33
C LYS A 77 -16.95 13.62 -14.93
N ASN A 78 -18.20 13.20 -14.73
CA ASN A 78 -18.65 12.63 -13.46
C ASN A 78 -18.08 11.21 -13.32
N TRP A 79 -17.18 11.03 -12.35
CA TRP A 79 -16.65 9.70 -12.00
C TRP A 79 -17.61 8.97 -11.04
N PRO A 80 -17.75 7.65 -11.14
CA PRO A 80 -17.05 6.73 -12.06
C PRO A 80 -17.67 6.65 -13.47
N LEU A 81 -16.83 6.42 -14.48
CA LEU A 81 -17.26 6.02 -15.83
C LEU A 81 -17.56 4.52 -15.91
N CYS A 82 -18.59 4.16 -16.66
CA CYS A 82 -18.99 2.76 -16.88
C CYS A 82 -18.86 2.36 -18.35
N ASP A 83 -18.94 1.04 -18.59
CA ASP A 83 -19.10 0.40 -19.91
C ASP A 83 -18.02 0.75 -20.94
N ILE A 84 -16.78 0.87 -20.47
CA ILE A 84 -15.62 1.13 -21.32
C ILE A 84 -15.22 -0.18 -22.00
N LYS A 85 -15.24 -0.20 -23.33
CA LYS A 85 -14.87 -1.38 -24.13
C LYS A 85 -13.36 -1.60 -24.15
N GLU A 86 -12.61 -0.55 -24.46
CA GLU A 86 -11.16 -0.61 -24.65
C GLU A 86 -10.46 0.40 -23.74
N PRO A 87 -9.54 -0.06 -22.88
CA PRO A 87 -8.65 0.82 -22.17
C PRO A 87 -7.67 1.53 -23.11
N HIS A 88 -7.29 2.75 -22.76
CA HIS A 88 -6.27 3.54 -23.43
C HIS A 88 -5.04 3.71 -22.53
N ASP A 89 -4.00 4.35 -23.06
CA ASP A 89 -2.69 4.43 -22.43
C ASP A 89 -2.65 5.14 -21.06
N ASN A 90 -3.61 6.03 -20.76
CA ASN A 90 -3.73 6.69 -19.46
C ASN A 90 -4.56 5.89 -18.43
N ASP A 91 -4.92 4.63 -18.72
CA ASP A 91 -5.70 3.80 -17.81
C ASP A 91 -4.84 2.93 -16.89
N VAL A 92 -5.19 2.93 -15.61
CA VAL A 92 -4.62 2.05 -14.60
C VAL A 92 -5.56 0.86 -14.41
N LEU A 93 -5.13 -0.31 -14.87
CA LEU A 93 -5.93 -1.53 -14.84
C LEU A 93 -5.74 -2.26 -13.51
N TYR A 94 -6.86 -2.58 -12.86
CA TYR A 94 -6.93 -3.43 -11.68
C TYR A 94 -6.88 -4.90 -12.11
N GLY A 95 -6.15 -5.72 -11.35
CA GLY A 95 -6.02 -7.15 -11.58
C GLY A 95 -4.69 -7.68 -11.05
N ARG A 96 -4.52 -9.01 -11.08
CA ARG A 96 -3.27 -9.70 -10.74
C ARG A 96 -2.66 -10.32 -12.00
N GLY A 97 -1.33 -10.44 -12.05
CA GLY A 97 -0.61 -11.12 -13.12
C GLY A 97 0.04 -10.21 -14.16
N GLY A 98 0.58 -10.82 -15.22
CA GLY A 98 1.40 -10.15 -16.23
C GLY A 98 0.65 -9.14 -17.09
N GLY A 99 -0.61 -9.39 -17.46
CA GLY A 99 -1.36 -8.53 -18.38
C GLY A 99 -1.51 -7.08 -17.88
N THR A 100 -1.93 -6.89 -16.63
CA THR A 100 -2.08 -5.54 -16.05
C THR A 100 -0.73 -4.91 -15.68
N ASN A 101 0.27 -5.71 -15.31
CA ASN A 101 1.60 -5.20 -14.93
C ASN A 101 2.33 -4.54 -16.11
N HIS A 102 2.11 -5.03 -17.33
CA HIS A 102 2.78 -4.53 -18.53
C HIS A 102 2.03 -3.40 -19.24
N HIS A 103 0.78 -3.12 -18.86
CA HIS A 103 0.00 -2.01 -19.41
C HIS A 103 0.75 -0.68 -19.24
N VAL A 104 0.79 0.13 -20.30
CA VAL A 104 1.54 1.38 -20.33
C VAL A 104 1.09 2.36 -19.24
N GLY A 105 -0.22 2.45 -18.99
CA GLY A 105 -0.77 3.27 -17.91
C GLY A 105 -0.33 2.79 -16.53
N ASN A 106 -0.26 1.48 -16.28
CA ASN A 106 0.22 0.92 -15.01
C ASN A 106 1.72 1.17 -14.80
N LYS A 107 2.53 1.18 -15.87
CA LYS A 107 3.96 1.53 -15.79
C LYS A 107 4.14 3.00 -15.44
N ARG A 108 3.49 3.90 -16.18
CA ARG A 108 3.56 5.35 -15.97
C ARG A 108 3.01 5.77 -14.61
N TYR A 109 1.91 5.17 -14.18
CA TYR A 109 1.36 5.39 -12.84
C TYR A 109 2.35 4.97 -11.74
N ARG A 110 3.04 3.83 -11.89
CA ARG A 110 4.06 3.41 -10.92
C ARG A 110 5.23 4.39 -10.83
N LEU A 111 5.67 4.95 -11.96
CA LEU A 111 6.71 5.98 -11.98
C LEU A 111 6.26 7.24 -11.22
N MET A 112 5.05 7.74 -11.51
CA MET A 112 4.49 8.89 -10.79
C MET A 112 4.36 8.66 -9.28
N VAL A 113 4.02 7.44 -8.86
CA VAL A 113 4.00 7.07 -7.44
C VAL A 113 5.41 7.06 -6.85
N GLU A 114 6.38 6.47 -7.56
CA GLU A 114 7.77 6.37 -7.10
C GLU A 114 8.38 7.77 -6.87
N GLU A 115 8.15 8.71 -7.79
CA GLU A 115 8.59 10.11 -7.68
C GLU A 115 8.06 10.82 -6.43
N ARG A 116 6.90 10.39 -5.90
CA ARG A 116 6.27 10.98 -4.72
C ARG A 116 6.60 10.25 -3.41
N LYS A 117 7.30 9.11 -3.45
CA LYS A 117 7.56 8.30 -2.25
C LYS A 117 8.41 9.01 -1.21
N VAL A 118 9.46 9.72 -1.62
CA VAL A 118 10.33 10.47 -0.69
C VAL A 118 9.50 11.51 0.07
N HIS A 119 8.67 12.27 -0.65
CA HIS A 119 7.77 13.23 -0.02
C HIS A 119 6.81 12.54 0.96
N TYR A 120 6.12 11.48 0.52
CA TYR A 120 5.19 10.70 1.37
C TYR A 120 5.85 10.14 2.65
N VAL A 121 7.10 9.65 2.54
CA VAL A 121 7.86 9.12 3.67
C VAL A 121 8.15 10.19 4.70
N ASN A 122 8.46 11.41 4.25
CA ASN A 122 8.79 12.57 5.08
C ASN A 122 7.54 13.33 5.56
N SER A 123 6.37 13.12 4.95
CA SER A 123 5.10 13.72 5.34
C SER A 123 4.61 13.24 6.71
N LYS A 124 3.92 14.11 7.44
CA LYS A 124 3.22 13.74 8.68
C LYS A 124 2.09 12.76 8.38
N ARG A 125 1.63 12.03 9.41
CA ARG A 125 0.53 11.06 9.28
C ARG A 125 -0.73 11.69 8.65
N LEU A 126 -1.03 12.94 9.04
CA LEU A 126 -2.19 13.71 8.54
C LEU A 126 -2.06 14.11 7.06
N ASP A 127 -0.85 14.28 6.55
CA ASP A 127 -0.60 14.79 5.19
C ASP A 127 -0.48 13.65 4.15
N LYS A 128 -0.17 12.44 4.60
CA LYS A 128 -0.03 11.25 3.74
C LYS A 128 -1.21 10.99 2.80
N PRO A 129 -2.47 11.14 3.23
CA PRO A 129 -3.62 11.01 2.34
C PRO A 129 -3.66 12.10 1.26
N LEU A 130 -3.19 13.32 1.56
CA LEU A 130 -3.14 14.43 0.59
C LEU A 130 -2.15 14.11 -0.53
N VAL A 131 -1.00 13.52 -0.20
CA VAL A 131 -0.03 13.06 -1.21
C VAL A 131 -0.66 12.07 -2.19
N ALA A 132 -1.50 11.14 -1.70
CA ALA A 132 -2.21 10.20 -2.55
C ALA A 132 -3.28 10.88 -3.41
N LEU A 133 -4.03 11.83 -2.84
CA LEU A 133 -5.02 12.62 -3.58
C LEU A 133 -4.38 13.42 -4.71
N ASP A 134 -3.24 14.06 -4.46
CA ASP A 134 -2.52 14.84 -5.47
C ASP A 134 -2.07 13.99 -6.67
N ILE A 135 -1.59 12.78 -6.43
CA ILE A 135 -1.25 11.84 -7.51
C ILE A 135 -2.49 11.53 -8.36
N ILE A 136 -3.64 11.27 -7.71
CA ILE A 136 -4.89 10.96 -8.41
C ILE A 136 -5.37 12.17 -9.21
N ARG A 137 -5.39 13.37 -8.60
CA ARG A 137 -5.77 14.62 -9.27
C ARG A 137 -4.92 14.83 -10.54
N ASN A 138 -3.60 14.70 -10.42
CA ASN A 138 -2.68 14.83 -11.54
C ASN A 138 -2.91 13.75 -12.60
N TRP A 139 -3.17 12.51 -12.18
CA TRP A 139 -3.46 11.41 -13.11
C TRP A 139 -4.75 11.63 -13.89
N ARG A 140 -5.83 12.07 -13.20
CA ARG A 140 -7.14 12.38 -13.78
C ARG A 140 -7.08 13.57 -14.74
N ALA A 141 -6.20 14.53 -14.50
CA ALA A 141 -6.08 15.77 -15.29
C ALA A 141 -5.40 15.60 -16.65
N GLN A 142 -4.91 14.41 -16.98
CA GLN A 142 -4.28 14.11 -18.28
C GLN A 142 -5.23 14.23 -19.47
N ASP A 143 -4.67 14.15 -20.68
CA ASP A 143 -5.42 14.11 -21.94
C ASP A 143 -4.96 12.92 -22.80
N PRO A 144 -5.80 11.90 -23.04
CA PRO A 144 -7.11 11.66 -22.44
C PRO A 144 -7.03 11.52 -20.91
N PRO A 145 -8.13 11.76 -20.15
CA PRO A 145 -8.07 11.70 -18.69
C PRO A 145 -7.65 10.32 -18.20
N GLY A 146 -6.79 10.28 -17.20
CA GLY A 146 -6.41 9.03 -16.58
C GLY A 146 -7.60 8.38 -15.87
N ARG A 147 -7.76 7.06 -16.02
CA ARG A 147 -8.83 6.30 -15.36
C ARG A 147 -8.26 5.17 -14.52
N PHE A 148 -9.03 4.71 -13.55
CA PHE A 148 -8.68 3.58 -12.71
C PHE A 148 -9.70 2.49 -12.96
N LEU A 149 -9.37 1.54 -13.82
CA LEU A 149 -10.35 0.63 -14.40
C LEU A 149 -10.30 -0.75 -13.76
N LYS A 150 -11.47 -1.34 -13.54
CA LYS A 150 -11.64 -2.74 -13.15
C LYS A 150 -12.52 -3.44 -14.19
N LEU A 151 -12.08 -4.60 -14.65
CA LEU A 151 -12.87 -5.45 -15.53
C LEU A 151 -14.03 -6.06 -14.75
N ILE A 152 -15.21 -6.05 -15.34
CA ILE A 152 -16.41 -6.70 -14.84
C ILE A 152 -16.56 -8.02 -15.58
N ASP A 153 -16.29 -9.13 -14.90
CA ASP A 153 -16.21 -10.46 -15.52
C ASP A 153 -17.52 -10.89 -16.20
N SER A 154 -18.67 -10.43 -15.71
CA SER A 154 -19.97 -10.79 -16.28
C SER A 154 -20.26 -10.11 -17.62
N THR A 155 -19.71 -8.92 -17.86
CA THR A 155 -19.97 -8.14 -19.08
C THR A 155 -18.76 -8.06 -20.01
N GLY A 156 -17.56 -8.35 -19.49
CA GLY A 156 -16.31 -8.12 -20.20
C GLY A 156 -15.98 -6.63 -20.39
N LEU A 157 -16.68 -5.74 -19.69
CA LEU A 157 -16.49 -4.29 -19.80
C LEU A 157 -15.69 -3.73 -18.63
N TRP A 158 -14.98 -2.63 -18.88
CA TRP A 158 -14.19 -1.93 -17.88
C TRP A 158 -14.99 -0.81 -17.22
N HIS A 159 -14.99 -0.77 -15.91
CA HIS A 159 -15.61 0.28 -15.11
C HIS A 159 -14.56 1.03 -14.30
N ASP A 160 -14.66 2.35 -14.26
CA ASP A 160 -13.84 3.16 -13.37
C ASP A 160 -14.23 2.89 -11.92
N VAL A 161 -13.23 2.76 -11.05
CA VAL A 161 -13.43 2.39 -9.64
C VAL A 161 -13.72 3.57 -8.73
N GLY A 162 -13.64 4.80 -9.24
CA GLY A 162 -13.78 6.04 -8.49
C GLY A 162 -12.57 6.37 -7.60
N ASP A 163 -12.56 7.59 -7.08
CA ASP A 163 -11.37 8.14 -6.41
C ASP A 163 -11.11 7.49 -5.04
N LYS A 164 -12.14 7.00 -4.36
CA LYS A 164 -11.98 6.24 -3.11
C LYS A 164 -11.09 5.02 -3.29
N LYS A 165 -11.38 4.17 -4.29
CA LYS A 165 -10.59 2.96 -4.58
C LYS A 165 -9.25 3.29 -5.21
N ALA A 166 -9.18 4.36 -6.01
CA ALA A 166 -7.91 4.86 -6.54
C ALA A 166 -6.97 5.30 -5.41
N ARG A 167 -7.50 5.97 -4.38
CA ARG A 167 -6.75 6.39 -3.18
C ARG A 167 -6.24 5.20 -2.38
N GLU A 168 -7.07 4.18 -2.16
CA GLU A 168 -6.64 2.95 -1.49
C GLU A 168 -5.44 2.31 -2.23
N LYS A 169 -5.52 2.20 -3.56
CA LYS A 169 -4.43 1.68 -4.41
C LYS A 169 -3.18 2.56 -4.35
N THR A 170 -3.34 3.88 -4.39
CA THR A 170 -2.24 4.84 -4.38
C THR A 170 -1.53 4.85 -3.03
N SER A 171 -2.27 4.91 -1.93
CA SER A 171 -1.74 4.82 -0.58
C SER A 171 -1.01 3.49 -0.35
N GLN A 172 -1.51 2.39 -0.90
CA GLN A 172 -0.82 1.10 -0.83
C GLN A 172 0.52 1.15 -1.58
N ALA A 173 0.53 1.62 -2.83
CA ALA A 173 1.73 1.70 -3.65
C ALA A 173 2.80 2.66 -3.05
N LEU A 174 2.38 3.74 -2.39
CA LEU A 174 3.27 4.67 -1.68
C LEU A 174 3.93 4.02 -0.45
N ARG A 175 3.25 3.08 0.23
CA ARG A 175 3.82 2.36 1.38
C ARG A 175 4.81 1.28 0.98
N GLU A 176 4.67 0.71 -0.21
CA GLU A 176 5.58 -0.31 -0.72
C GLU A 176 7.01 0.23 -0.80
N LYS A 177 7.96 -0.50 -0.19
CA LYS A 177 9.39 -0.13 -0.08
C LYS A 177 9.70 1.14 0.74
N ALA A 178 8.71 1.77 1.38
CA ALA A 178 8.93 2.92 2.25
C ALA A 178 9.94 2.70 3.40
N PRO A 179 10.04 1.51 4.03
CA PRO A 179 11.08 1.25 5.04
C PRO A 179 12.50 1.29 4.48
N LEU A 180 12.71 0.80 3.25
CA LEU A 180 14.02 0.80 2.60
C LEU A 180 14.47 2.22 2.27
N LEU A 181 13.55 3.06 1.78
CA LEU A 181 13.84 4.48 1.51
C LEU A 181 14.25 5.23 2.79
N ARG A 182 13.57 4.98 3.93
CA ARG A 182 13.97 5.57 5.22
C ARG A 182 15.35 5.13 5.69
N GLN A 183 15.75 3.91 5.37
CA GLN A 183 17.07 3.41 5.72
C GLN A 183 18.14 4.07 4.85
N GLN A 184 17.93 4.12 3.53
CA GLN A 184 18.83 4.78 2.59
C GLN A 184 19.04 6.26 2.93
N GLN A 185 17.97 6.99 3.28
CA GLN A 185 18.08 8.40 3.70
C GLN A 185 18.96 8.60 4.94
N LYS A 186 18.90 7.67 5.90
CA LYS A 186 19.76 7.72 7.09
C LYS A 186 21.21 7.38 6.76
N GLU A 187 21.43 6.43 5.87
CA GLU A 187 22.77 6.04 5.42
C GLU A 187 23.43 7.19 4.63
N GLU A 188 22.69 7.87 3.75
CA GLU A 188 23.16 9.05 3.01
C GLU A 188 23.47 10.24 3.93
N GLU A 189 22.64 10.50 4.95
CA GLU A 189 22.88 11.57 5.93
C GLU A 189 24.16 11.34 6.75
N VAL A 190 24.51 10.08 7.04
CA VAL A 190 25.74 9.73 7.76
C VAL A 190 26.99 9.97 6.91
N VAL A 191 26.93 9.72 5.60
CA VAL A 191 28.07 9.91 4.69
C VAL A 191 28.44 11.38 4.50
N ILE A 192 27.45 12.30 4.53
CA ILE A 192 27.69 13.74 4.32
C ILE A 192 28.43 14.39 5.52
N ILE A 193 28.42 13.75 6.69
CA ILE A 193 29.09 14.26 7.90
C ILE A 193 30.59 13.89 7.90
N GLU A 194 31.07 13.04 6.99
CA GLU A 194 32.45 12.54 6.98
C GLU A 194 33.48 13.44 6.25
N ASP A 195 33.09 14.57 5.64
CA ASP A 195 34.00 15.43 4.85
C ASP A 195 34.34 16.80 5.45
N GLU A 196 33.93 17.10 6.69
CA GLU A 196 34.44 18.28 7.41
C GLU A 196 34.94 17.91 8.81
N ASP A 197 36.19 17.46 8.90
CA ASP A 197 36.99 17.78 10.08
C ASP A 197 38.51 17.69 9.87
N GLN A 198 39.17 18.86 9.80
CA GLN A 198 40.50 18.96 10.40
C GLN A 198 40.34 19.19 11.91
N GLY A 199 40.25 18.11 12.68
CA GLY A 199 40.74 18.11 14.06
C GLY A 199 39.77 17.93 15.23
N ALA A 200 38.90 16.93 15.23
CA ALA A 200 38.30 16.37 16.44
C ALA A 200 38.03 14.86 16.30
N SER A 201 38.56 14.10 17.27
CA SER A 201 38.53 12.63 17.28
C SER A 201 37.10 12.05 17.36
N PRO A 202 36.79 10.98 16.60
CA PRO A 202 35.45 10.40 16.60
C PRO A 202 35.11 9.68 17.91
N ILE A 203 33.92 9.97 18.44
CA ILE A 203 33.29 9.18 19.51
C ILE A 203 32.82 7.86 18.91
N LYS A 204 33.48 6.75 19.28
CA LYS A 204 33.10 5.39 18.85
C LYS A 204 31.77 4.98 19.50
N LEU A 205 30.66 5.03 18.78
CA LEU A 205 29.49 4.22 19.14
C LEU A 205 29.70 2.78 18.66
N LYS A 206 29.68 1.85 19.61
CA LYS A 206 29.76 0.40 19.37
C LYS A 206 28.45 -0.08 18.73
N THR A 207 28.43 -0.29 17.42
CA THR A 207 27.42 -1.17 16.80
C THR A 207 27.75 -2.61 17.15
N ARG A 208 27.06 -3.15 18.17
CA ARG A 208 26.99 -4.60 18.38
C ARG A 208 25.91 -5.15 17.46
N PHE A 209 26.29 -5.79 16.36
CA PHE A 209 25.41 -6.73 15.66
C PHE A 209 26.01 -8.13 15.75
N ASN A 210 25.30 -8.97 16.50
CA ASN A 210 25.49 -10.41 16.60
C ASN A 210 24.83 -11.05 15.39
N VAL A 211 25.59 -11.80 14.59
CA VAL A 211 25.07 -12.55 13.44
C VAL A 211 24.93 -14.01 13.88
N PRO A 212 23.72 -14.60 13.93
CA PRO A 212 23.61 -16.04 14.12
C PRO A 212 24.06 -16.75 12.84
N GLY A 213 25.01 -17.68 13.01
CA GLY A 213 25.62 -18.47 11.95
C GLY A 213 24.69 -19.51 11.33
N LYS A 214 25.03 -19.82 10.07
CA LYS A 214 24.62 -20.90 9.17
C LYS A 214 23.63 -21.95 9.68
#